data_AF-A0A8J1Y7H8-F1
#
_entry.id   AF-A0A8J1Y7H8-F1
#
_cell.length_a   1.000
_cell.length_b   1.000
_cell.length_c   1.000
_cell.angle_alpha   90.00
_cell.angle_beta   90.00
_cell.angle_gamma   90.00
#
_symmetry.space_group_name_H-M   'P 1'
#
loop_
_entity.id
_entity.type
_entity.pdbx_description
1 polymer ?
#
loop_
_entity_poly.entity_id
_entity_poly.type
_entity_poly.pdbx_seq_one_letter_code
_entity_poly.pdbx_strand_id
1 'polypeptide(L)'
;RKTEYYFKELPRREEMLKKAKKIASKLTLLNQSFGNLHRMVGHSRHIEEWEFDIIDECVKDYCQTFRKLFPYESNPLKFHFIEDHLEPFIRKMKCGLGVLGEQGIEGLHKQFNELGVRFRRTKNTLSRLCRKNGSDGCSMGFAMLWFCCYLVKSWV
;
A
#
# COMPACT_ATOMS: atom_id res chain seq x y z
N ARG A 1 5.06 27.03 46.06
CA ARG A 1 5.43 25.66 45.61
C ARG A 1 4.65 25.16 44.39
N LYS A 2 3.36 25.52 44.15
CA LYS A 2 2.65 25.10 42.92
C LYS A 2 3.06 25.89 41.65
N THR A 3 3.38 27.17 41.78
CA THR A 3 3.76 28.06 40.65
C THR A 3 5.11 27.70 40.01
N GLU A 4 6.05 27.16 40.80
CA GLU A 4 7.38 26.73 40.33
C GLU A 4 7.33 25.48 39.43
N TYR A 5 6.32 24.63 39.61
CA TYR A 5 6.12 23.42 38.81
C TYR A 5 5.65 23.76 37.39
N TYR A 6 4.70 24.69 37.27
CA TYR A 6 4.20 25.17 35.97
C TYR A 6 5.29 25.83 35.12
N PHE A 7 6.22 26.59 35.73
CA PHE A 7 7.32 27.23 35.02
C PHE A 7 8.39 26.26 34.50
N LYS A 8 8.55 25.07 35.11
CA LYS A 8 9.45 24.03 34.59
C LYS A 8 8.80 23.19 33.48
N GLU A 9 7.48 23.05 33.47
CA GLU A 9 6.75 22.29 32.46
C GLU A 9 6.46 23.09 31.17
N LEU A 10 6.26 24.40 31.26
CA LEU A 10 6.00 25.28 30.10
C LEU A 10 7.13 25.25 29.03
N PRO A 11 8.43 25.38 29.39
CA PRO A 11 9.53 25.30 28.43
C PRO A 11 9.60 23.94 27.74
N ARG A 12 9.32 22.87 28.49
CA ARG A 12 9.29 21.48 27.98
C ARG A 12 8.15 21.28 26.99
N ARG A 13 6.97 21.83 27.27
CA ARG A 13 5.81 21.81 26.38
C ARG A 13 6.11 22.57 25.07
N GLU A 14 6.66 23.78 25.16
CA GLU A 14 7.01 24.56 23.97
C GLU A 14 8.07 23.88 23.11
N GLU A 15 9.08 23.27 23.71
CA GLU A 15 10.10 22.50 22.99
C GLU A 15 9.49 21.28 22.29
N MET A 16 8.61 20.53 22.96
CA MET A 16 7.88 19.42 22.34
C MET A 16 6.99 19.89 21.19
N LEU A 17 6.30 21.03 21.34
CA LEU A 17 5.49 21.61 20.26
C LEU A 17 6.34 22.03 19.07
N LYS A 18 7.53 22.61 19.30
CA LYS A 18 8.49 22.93 18.23
C LYS A 18 8.95 21.66 17.50
N LYS A 19 9.30 20.60 18.23
CA LYS A 19 9.67 19.30 17.65
C LYS A 19 8.53 18.70 16.84
N ALA A 20 7.32 18.67 17.40
CA ALA A 20 6.13 18.15 16.73
C ALA A 20 5.81 18.91 15.44
N LYS A 21 5.86 20.26 15.47
CA LYS A 21 5.67 21.10 14.28
C LYS A 21 6.72 20.81 13.20
N LYS A 22 7.98 20.61 13.59
CA LYS A 22 9.05 20.26 12.67
C LYS A 22 8.79 18.91 12.01
N ILE A 23 8.42 17.88 12.78
CA ILE A 23 8.08 16.55 12.26
C ILE A 23 6.87 16.63 11.33
N ALA A 24 5.81 17.31 11.75
CA ALA A 24 4.61 17.50 10.94
C ALA A 24 4.94 18.15 9.59
N SER A 25 5.77 19.19 9.59
CA SER A 25 6.19 19.88 8.35
C SER A 25 6.94 18.93 7.40
N LYS A 26 7.84 18.09 7.93
CA LYS A 26 8.55 17.08 7.13
C LYS A 26 7.57 16.06 6.52
N LEU A 27 6.70 15.50 7.35
CA LEU A 27 5.75 14.46 6.91
C LEU A 27 4.73 15.01 5.92
N THR A 28 4.27 16.25 6.08
CA THR A 28 3.39 16.91 5.12
C THR A 28 4.04 16.97 3.74
N LEU A 29 5.30 17.42 3.67
CA LEU A 29 6.01 17.51 2.39
C LEU A 29 6.19 16.12 1.74
N LEU A 30 6.60 15.12 2.52
CA LEU A 30 6.76 13.75 2.04
C LEU A 30 5.42 13.13 1.57
N ASN A 31 4.34 13.35 2.31
CA ASN A 31 3.03 12.82 1.96
C ASN A 31 2.44 13.51 0.73
N GLN A 32 2.78 14.77 0.48
CA GLN A 32 2.38 15.47 -0.74
C GLN A 32 3.05 14.86 -1.97
N SER A 33 4.37 14.65 -1.95
CA SER A 33 5.07 14.01 -3.08
C SER A 33 4.59 12.56 -3.29
N PHE A 34 4.42 11.79 -2.20
CA PHE A 34 3.83 10.45 -2.29
C PHE A 34 2.40 10.49 -2.85
N GLY A 35 1.57 11.43 -2.42
CA GLY A 35 0.19 11.57 -2.88
C GLY A 35 0.08 11.98 -4.36
N ASN A 36 1.09 12.65 -4.91
CA ASN A 36 1.20 12.92 -6.35
C ASN A 36 1.53 11.62 -7.10
N LEU A 37 2.59 10.92 -6.68
CA LEU A 37 2.96 9.62 -7.26
C LEU A 37 1.80 8.62 -7.21
N HIS A 38 1.16 8.46 -6.05
CA HIS A 38 0.05 7.53 -5.86
C HIS A 38 -1.15 7.84 -6.77
N ARG A 39 -1.42 9.10 -7.09
CA ARG A 39 -2.49 9.44 -8.04
C ARG A 39 -2.18 8.99 -9.46
N MET A 40 -0.91 9.01 -9.85
CA MET A 40 -0.47 8.57 -11.18
C MET A 40 -0.49 7.04 -11.33
N VAL A 41 -0.27 6.30 -10.25
CA VAL A 41 -0.12 4.83 -10.34
C VAL A 41 -1.24 4.05 -9.66
N GLY A 42 -1.99 4.63 -8.74
CA GLY A 42 -2.98 3.96 -7.88
C GLY A 42 -4.36 3.76 -8.50
N HIS A 43 -4.48 3.83 -9.82
CA HIS A 43 -5.75 3.75 -10.55
C HIS A 43 -5.87 2.49 -11.41
N SER A 44 -7.05 2.27 -11.98
CA SER A 44 -7.33 1.07 -12.79
C SER A 44 -7.34 1.31 -14.31
N ARG A 45 -7.00 2.52 -14.77
CA ARG A 45 -6.97 2.86 -16.20
C ARG A 45 -5.66 2.48 -16.88
N HIS A 46 -5.70 2.49 -18.22
CA HIS A 46 -4.53 2.47 -19.08
C HIS A 46 -3.65 3.71 -18.84
N ILE A 47 -2.34 3.52 -18.96
CA ILE A 47 -1.33 4.58 -18.86
C ILE A 47 -0.75 4.80 -20.24
N GLU A 48 -0.82 6.04 -20.70
CA GLU A 48 -0.28 6.46 -21.99
C GLU A 48 1.24 6.61 -21.94
N GLU A 49 1.92 6.51 -23.09
CA GLU A 49 3.38 6.49 -23.15
C GLU A 49 4.03 7.75 -22.55
N TRP A 50 3.42 8.92 -22.75
CA TRP A 50 3.90 10.19 -22.22
C TRP A 50 3.77 10.32 -20.70
N GLU A 51 2.91 9.51 -20.08
CA GLU A 51 2.70 9.54 -18.62
C GLU A 51 3.83 8.82 -17.88
N PHE A 52 4.57 7.91 -18.53
CA PHE A 52 5.67 7.20 -17.88
C PHE A 52 6.80 8.15 -17.48
N ASP A 53 7.10 9.15 -18.31
CA ASP A 53 8.12 10.16 -17.99
C ASP A 53 7.71 10.99 -16.77
N ILE A 54 6.42 11.34 -16.67
CA ILE A 54 5.86 12.04 -15.50
C ILE A 54 5.89 11.16 -14.24
N ILE A 55 5.61 9.86 -14.39
CA ILE A 55 5.68 8.90 -13.27
C ILE A 55 7.12 8.80 -12.76
N ASP A 56 8.10 8.70 -13.65
CA ASP A 56 9.53 8.66 -13.29
C ASP A 56 9.97 9.93 -12.55
N GLU A 57 9.55 11.10 -13.03
CA GLU A 57 9.76 12.37 -12.33
C GLU A 57 9.13 12.37 -10.92
N CYS A 58 7.90 11.88 -10.77
CA CYS A 58 7.23 11.77 -9.47
C CYS A 58 7.95 10.80 -8.52
N VAL A 59 8.47 9.68 -9.04
CA VAL A 59 9.29 8.73 -8.26
C VAL A 59 10.55 9.41 -7.77
N LYS A 60 11.28 10.09 -8.67
CA LYS A 60 12.51 10.82 -8.32
C LYS A 60 12.24 11.90 -7.28
N ASP A 61 11.18 12.70 -7.45
CA ASP A 61 10.80 13.74 -6.47
C ASP A 61 10.50 13.14 -5.09
N TYR A 62 9.70 12.07 -5.03
CA TYR A 62 9.39 11.38 -3.78
C TYR A 62 10.66 10.81 -3.11
N CYS A 63 11.49 10.10 -3.85
CA CYS A 63 12.68 9.45 -3.32
C CYS A 63 13.76 10.46 -2.87
N GLN A 64 13.96 11.54 -3.63
CA GLN A 64 14.88 12.62 -3.26
C GLN A 64 14.36 13.38 -2.03
N THR A 65 13.05 13.66 -1.97
CA THR A 65 12.42 14.29 -0.81
C THR A 65 12.59 13.45 0.44
N PHE A 66 12.39 12.12 0.36
CA PHE A 66 12.61 11.21 1.48
C PHE A 66 14.05 11.30 2.00
N ARG A 67 15.05 11.13 1.13
CA ARG A 67 16.47 11.18 1.51
C ARG A 67 16.88 12.53 2.10
N LYS A 68 16.35 13.63 1.59
CA LYS A 68 16.61 14.98 2.10
C LYS A 68 16.04 15.18 3.50
N LEU A 69 14.84 14.66 3.77
CA LEU A 69 14.16 14.82 5.06
C LEU A 69 14.66 13.84 6.14
N PHE A 70 15.12 12.67 5.71
CA PHE A 70 15.50 11.52 6.55
C PHE A 70 16.85 10.91 6.11
N PRO A 71 17.96 11.67 6.14
CA PRO A 71 19.25 11.25 5.57
C PRO A 71 19.93 10.07 6.29
N TYR A 72 19.49 9.74 7.51
CA TYR A 72 20.06 8.68 8.33
C TYR A 72 19.17 7.44 8.41
N GLU A 73 18.00 7.46 7.76
CA GLU A 73 17.08 6.32 7.77
C GLU A 73 17.48 5.31 6.71
N SER A 74 17.28 4.02 7.02
CA SER A 74 17.47 2.94 6.06
C SER A 74 16.37 2.90 5.01
N ASN A 75 16.69 2.48 3.79
CA ASN A 75 15.70 2.28 2.73
C ASN A 75 15.00 0.92 2.89
N PRO A 76 13.69 0.88 3.21
CA PRO A 76 12.96 -0.39 3.27
C PRO A 76 12.77 -0.97 1.87
N LEU A 77 12.55 -2.29 1.79
CA LEU A 77 12.36 -3.00 0.51
C LEU A 77 11.26 -2.38 -0.37
N LYS A 78 10.16 -1.92 0.24
CA LYS A 78 9.08 -1.23 -0.49
C LYS A 78 9.53 0.09 -1.12
N PHE A 79 10.46 0.80 -0.48
CA PHE A 79 11.02 2.03 -1.02
C PHE A 79 11.97 1.75 -2.19
N HIS A 80 12.82 0.72 -2.06
CA HIS A 80 13.65 0.25 -3.18
C HIS A 80 12.80 -0.18 -4.39
N PHE A 81 11.69 -0.88 -4.17
CA PHE A 81 10.75 -1.20 -5.25
C PHE A 81 10.21 0.06 -5.95
N ILE A 82 9.80 1.06 -5.18
CA ILE A 82 9.32 2.33 -5.73
C ILE A 82 10.39 3.01 -6.59
N GLU A 83 11.63 3.00 -6.11
CA GLU A 83 12.74 3.71 -6.75
C GLU A 83 13.22 3.03 -8.03
N ASP A 84 13.47 1.72 -7.99
CA ASP A 84 14.21 1.04 -9.04
C ASP A 84 13.33 0.17 -9.95
N HIS A 85 12.11 -0.18 -9.50
CA HIS A 85 11.29 -1.20 -10.16
C HIS A 85 9.90 -0.73 -10.57
N LEU A 86 9.39 0.37 -10.00
CA LEU A 86 8.02 0.81 -10.23
C LEU A 86 7.76 1.22 -11.68
N GLU A 87 8.61 2.09 -12.23
CA GLU A 87 8.44 2.58 -13.60
C GLU A 87 8.60 1.44 -14.63
N PRO A 88 9.65 0.60 -14.57
CA PRO A 88 9.80 -0.52 -15.51
C PRO A 88 8.63 -1.50 -15.45
N PHE A 89 8.13 -1.75 -14.24
CA PHE A 89 6.98 -2.62 -14.01
C PHE A 89 5.70 -2.04 -14.64
N ILE A 90 5.41 -0.76 -14.35
CA ILE A 90 4.19 -0.11 -14.86
C ILE A 90 4.26 0.06 -16.38
N ARG A 91 5.42 0.37 -16.96
CA ARG A 91 5.61 0.44 -18.42
C ARG A 91 5.33 -0.90 -19.11
N LYS A 92 5.76 -2.00 -18.49
CA LYS A 92 5.47 -3.35 -18.98
C LYS A 92 3.98 -3.68 -18.91
N MET A 93 3.30 -3.31 -17.83
CA MET A 93 1.90 -3.64 -17.59
C MET A 93 0.92 -2.69 -18.30
N LYS A 94 1.35 -1.45 -18.60
CA LYS A 94 0.56 -0.37 -19.21
C LYS A 94 -0.75 -0.06 -18.49
N CYS A 95 -0.83 -0.33 -17.20
CA CYS A 95 -1.97 -0.02 -16.35
C CYS A 95 -1.49 0.35 -14.95
N GLY A 96 -2.33 1.09 -14.22
CA GLY A 96 -2.02 1.42 -12.84
C GLY A 96 -2.08 0.19 -11.91
N LEU A 97 -1.38 0.31 -10.78
CA LEU A 97 -1.33 -0.69 -9.71
C LEU A 97 -2.70 -1.00 -9.10
N GLY A 98 -3.71 -0.16 -9.32
CA GLY A 98 -5.08 -0.43 -8.88
C GLY A 98 -5.67 -1.70 -9.49
N VAL A 99 -5.25 -2.07 -10.71
CA VAL A 99 -5.65 -3.35 -11.35
C VAL A 99 -4.91 -4.54 -10.76
N LEU A 100 -3.67 -4.32 -10.34
CA LEU A 100 -2.72 -5.36 -9.92
C LEU A 100 -2.71 -5.56 -8.40
N GLY A 101 -3.51 -4.78 -7.68
CA GLY A 101 -3.61 -4.81 -6.24
C GLY A 101 -4.32 -6.06 -5.73
N GLU A 102 -3.87 -6.56 -4.57
CA GLU A 102 -4.44 -7.74 -3.91
C GLU A 102 -5.79 -7.47 -3.23
N GLN A 103 -6.28 -6.23 -3.30
CA GLN A 103 -7.51 -5.78 -2.61
C GLN A 103 -8.74 -6.60 -3.00
N GLY A 104 -8.81 -7.10 -4.25
CA GLY A 104 -9.88 -8.01 -4.67
C GLY A 104 -9.88 -9.33 -3.89
N ILE A 105 -8.70 -9.91 -3.65
CA ILE A 105 -8.55 -11.17 -2.90
C ILE A 105 -8.86 -10.96 -1.42
N GLU A 106 -8.43 -9.83 -0.84
CA GLU A 106 -8.78 -9.47 0.54
C GLU A 106 -10.30 -9.36 0.74
N GLY A 107 -11.01 -8.80 -0.24
CA GLY A 107 -12.48 -8.77 -0.26
C GLY A 107 -13.08 -10.18 -0.25
N LEU A 108 -12.54 -11.11 -1.04
CA LEU A 108 -12.96 -12.51 -1.02
C LEU A 108 -12.69 -13.17 0.34
N HIS A 109 -11.51 -12.96 0.94
CA HIS A 109 -11.19 -13.49 2.27
C HIS A 109 -12.21 -13.04 3.31
N LYS A 110 -12.63 -11.77 3.28
CA LYS A 110 -13.69 -11.27 4.16
C LYS A 110 -15.01 -12.04 3.95
N GLN A 111 -15.45 -12.20 2.71
CA GLN A 111 -16.68 -12.96 2.40
C GLN A 111 -16.59 -14.41 2.86
N PHE A 112 -15.46 -15.10 2.63
CA PHE A 112 -15.25 -16.47 3.09
C PHE A 112 -15.31 -16.61 4.62
N ASN A 113 -14.81 -15.61 5.35
CA ASN A 113 -14.87 -15.55 6.80
C ASN A 113 -16.32 -15.35 7.29
N GLU A 114 -17.05 -14.43 6.70
CA GLU A 114 -18.48 -14.19 7.00
C GLU A 114 -19.32 -15.45 6.74
N LEU A 115 -19.12 -16.10 5.60
CA LEU A 115 -19.75 -17.39 5.29
C LEU A 115 -19.32 -18.48 6.28
N GLY A 116 -18.06 -18.46 6.74
CA GLY A 116 -17.56 -19.35 7.78
C GLY A 116 -18.29 -19.22 9.11
N VAL A 117 -18.57 -17.99 9.54
CA VAL A 117 -19.38 -17.71 10.72
C VAL A 117 -20.81 -18.20 10.51
N ARG A 118 -21.41 -17.89 9.36
CA ARG A 118 -22.79 -18.26 9.04
C ARG A 118 -23.03 -19.76 9.02
N PHE A 119 -22.08 -20.54 8.49
CA PHE A 119 -22.19 -22.01 8.38
C PHE A 119 -21.44 -22.77 9.48
N ARG A 120 -21.07 -22.10 10.59
CA ARG A 120 -20.30 -22.72 11.68
C ARG A 120 -21.02 -23.91 12.34
N ARG A 121 -22.36 -23.91 12.32
CA ARG A 121 -23.20 -24.96 12.94
C ARG A 121 -23.43 -26.18 12.04
N THR A 122 -22.96 -26.17 10.79
CA THR A 122 -23.08 -27.33 9.90
C THR A 122 -22.06 -28.40 10.32
N LYS A 123 -22.55 -29.55 10.79
CA LYS A 123 -21.73 -30.61 11.41
C LYS A 123 -20.71 -31.27 10.47
N ASN A 124 -21.01 -31.33 9.17
CA ASN A 124 -20.15 -31.95 8.15
C ASN A 124 -19.26 -30.93 7.45
N THR A 125 -17.94 -31.15 7.50
CA THR A 125 -16.92 -30.28 6.90
C THR A 125 -17.08 -30.17 5.37
N LEU A 126 -17.32 -31.29 4.67
CA LEU A 126 -17.55 -31.31 3.22
C LEU A 126 -18.83 -30.55 2.83
N SER A 127 -19.92 -30.78 3.56
CA SER A 127 -21.19 -30.08 3.34
C SER A 127 -21.06 -28.56 3.58
N ARG A 128 -20.20 -28.16 4.51
CA ARG A 128 -19.89 -26.77 4.82
C ARG A 128 -19.06 -26.10 3.72
N LEU A 129 -18.11 -26.81 3.11
CA LEU A 129 -17.30 -26.32 1.99
C LEU A 129 -18.14 -26.20 0.70
N CYS A 130 -18.93 -27.21 0.34
CA CYS A 130 -19.78 -27.14 -0.85
C CYS A 130 -20.83 -26.01 -0.77
N ARG A 131 -21.37 -25.73 0.43
CA ARG A 131 -22.29 -24.60 0.64
C ARG A 131 -21.60 -23.23 0.65
N LYS A 132 -20.32 -23.17 1.03
CA LYS A 132 -19.51 -21.95 0.92
C LYS A 132 -19.20 -21.59 -0.53
N ASN A 133 -19.00 -22.58 -1.39
CA ASN A 133 -18.58 -22.37 -2.77
C ASN A 133 -19.72 -22.11 -3.75
N GLY A 134 -20.98 -22.10 -3.28
CA GLY A 134 -22.13 -22.10 -4.18
C GLY A 134 -22.21 -23.43 -4.93
N SER A 135 -23.30 -24.15 -4.77
CA SER A 135 -23.61 -25.29 -5.62
C SER A 135 -24.02 -24.78 -6.99
N ASP A 136 -23.07 -24.29 -7.79
CA ASP A 136 -23.15 -24.16 -9.26
C ASP A 136 -21.72 -23.94 -9.79
N GLY A 137 -21.32 -24.78 -10.73
CA GLY A 137 -19.94 -24.93 -11.18
C GLY A 137 -19.31 -23.62 -11.65
N CYS A 138 -18.20 -23.24 -11.01
CA CYS A 138 -17.28 -22.26 -11.56
C CYS A 138 -15.83 -22.71 -11.30
N SER A 139 -15.42 -23.75 -12.02
CA SER A 139 -14.06 -24.29 -12.07
C SER A 139 -13.12 -23.46 -12.95
N MET A 140 -13.24 -22.12 -12.95
CA MET A 140 -12.37 -21.24 -13.76
C MET A 140 -11.77 -20.05 -12.99
N GLY A 141 -11.92 -19.95 -11.67
CA GLY A 141 -11.28 -18.89 -10.88
C GLY A 141 -9.81 -19.18 -10.49
N PHE A 142 -9.42 -20.45 -10.42
CA PHE A 142 -8.08 -20.83 -9.93
C PHE A 142 -6.97 -20.75 -10.98
N ALA A 143 -7.30 -20.85 -12.27
CA ALA A 143 -6.29 -20.86 -13.34
C ALA A 143 -5.65 -19.48 -13.58
N MET A 144 -6.40 -18.40 -13.34
CA MET A 144 -5.89 -17.03 -13.48
C MET A 144 -5.10 -16.59 -12.24
N LEU A 145 -5.36 -17.21 -11.07
CA LEU A 145 -4.69 -16.95 -9.80
C LEU A 145 -3.23 -17.41 -9.76
N TRP A 146 -2.85 -18.40 -10.56
CA TRP A 146 -1.46 -18.86 -10.60
C TRP A 146 -0.56 -17.90 -11.40
N PHE A 147 -1.11 -17.22 -12.41
CA PHE A 147 -0.32 -16.36 -13.30
C PHE A 147 0.17 -15.07 -12.64
N CYS A 148 -0.61 -14.46 -11.74
CA CYS A 148 -0.18 -13.25 -11.03
C CYS A 148 0.89 -13.52 -9.95
N CYS A 149 0.84 -14.65 -9.26
CA CYS A 149 1.87 -15.01 -8.26
C CYS A 149 3.15 -15.56 -8.90
N TYR A 150 3.09 -16.19 -10.09
CA TYR A 150 4.28 -16.77 -10.73
C TYR A 150 5.23 -15.71 -11.30
N LEU A 151 4.72 -14.53 -11.67
CA LEU A 151 5.54 -13.43 -12.18
C LEU A 151 6.43 -12.81 -11.10
N VAL A 152 6.03 -12.85 -9.83
CA VAL A 152 6.85 -12.36 -8.70
C VAL A 152 7.93 -13.39 -8.28
N LYS A 153 7.70 -14.68 -8.53
CA LYS A 153 8.69 -15.74 -8.22
C LYS A 153 9.72 -16.02 -9.33
N SER A 154 9.52 -15.48 -10.53
CA SER A 154 10.44 -15.71 -11.66
C SER A 154 11.57 -14.67 -11.76
N TRP A 155 11.71 -13.79 -10.75
CA TRP A 155 12.66 -12.66 -10.75
C TRP A 155 13.43 -12.52 -9.42
N VAL A 156 13.59 -13.63 -8.70
CA VAL A 156 14.61 -13.80 -7.65
C VAL A 156 15.61 -14.85 -8.11
#